data_AF-Q95PP2-F1
#
_entry.id   AF-Q95PP2-F1
#
_cell.length_a   1.000
_cell.length_b   1.000
_cell.length_c   1.000
_cell.angle_alpha   90.00
_cell.angle_beta   90.00
_cell.angle_gamma   90.00
#
_symmetry.space_group_name_H-M   'P 1'
#
loop_
_entity.id
_entity.type
_entity.pdbx_description
1 polymer ?
#
loop_
_entity_poly.entity_id
_entity_poly.type
_entity_poly.pdbx_seq_one_letter_code
_entity_poly.pdbx_strand_id
1 'polypeptide(L)'
;MKIAATFAALASATEWQGQSLSSTCGAIATVDAGDSPVNATCTFSTGAYNTNFVSVGGVFWTSGSTFTSFDGIFDGKSVEVLVFFEQSLNADGDLDNSTCGEAADITVSCSDNGSADSTANLIGNFAFAPDNNSFQVPVANADASFAVDLSAFGALANQTCNGAAMTTSGSSIACAFDGVADVAYFGFNSEVRPENPNSIFA
;
A
#
# COMPACT_ATOMS: atom_id res chain seq x y z
N MET A 1 -34.82 -14.44 26.68
CA MET A 1 -34.43 -13.32 25.79
C MET A 1 -32.92 -13.29 25.73
N LYS A 2 -32.33 -13.60 24.56
CA LYS A 2 -30.88 -13.49 24.34
C LYS A 2 -30.63 -12.06 23.86
N ILE A 3 -29.97 -11.25 24.69
CA ILE A 3 -29.52 -9.91 24.31
C ILE A 3 -28.21 -10.13 23.55
N ALA A 4 -28.26 -10.00 22.22
CA ALA A 4 -27.06 -9.91 21.40
C ALA A 4 -26.47 -8.52 21.64
N ALA A 5 -25.38 -8.46 22.40
CA ALA A 5 -24.56 -7.27 22.49
C ALA A 5 -23.75 -7.17 21.20
N THR A 6 -24.16 -6.30 20.30
CA THR A 6 -23.34 -5.88 19.17
C THR A 6 -22.17 -5.08 19.77
N PHE A 7 -21.00 -5.71 19.88
CA PHE A 7 -19.76 -4.98 20.13
C PHE A 7 -19.45 -4.19 18.87
N ALA A 8 -19.81 -2.91 18.86
CA ALA A 8 -19.25 -1.98 17.90
C ALA A 8 -17.75 -1.90 18.20
N ALA A 9 -16.92 -2.40 17.29
CA ALA A 9 -15.50 -2.13 17.32
C ALA A 9 -15.32 -0.61 17.25
N LEU A 10 -14.77 -0.02 18.32
CA LEU A 10 -14.32 1.36 18.29
C LEU A 10 -13.10 1.39 17.37
N ALA A 11 -13.30 1.75 16.10
CA ALA A 11 -12.20 2.10 15.21
C ALA A 11 -11.44 3.28 15.86
N SER A 12 -10.17 3.08 16.18
CA SER A 12 -9.27 4.18 16.53
C SER A 12 -8.87 4.90 15.24
N ALA A 13 -9.81 5.65 14.68
CA ALA A 13 -9.54 6.54 13.56
C ALA A 13 -8.59 7.64 14.04
N THR A 14 -7.47 7.83 13.34
CA THR A 14 -6.61 8.99 13.51
C THR A 14 -6.60 9.76 12.21
N GLU A 15 -6.85 11.06 12.30
CA GLU A 15 -6.90 11.98 11.17
C GLU A 15 -5.94 13.13 11.43
N TRP A 16 -5.29 13.63 10.37
CA TRP A 16 -4.38 14.77 10.45
C TRP A 16 -4.62 15.75 9.33
N GLN A 17 -4.46 17.02 9.69
CA GLN A 17 -4.60 18.14 8.77
C GLN A 17 -3.34 18.30 7.93
N GLY A 18 -3.52 18.67 6.67
CA GLY A 18 -2.42 19.00 5.78
C GLY A 18 -1.60 20.18 6.29
N GLN A 19 -0.30 20.14 6.02
CA GLN A 19 0.65 21.21 6.33
C GLN A 19 1.13 21.94 5.07
N SER A 20 1.11 21.27 3.93
CA SER A 20 1.45 21.82 2.61
C SER A 20 0.91 20.90 1.50
N LEU A 21 0.98 21.34 0.24
CA LEU A 21 0.68 20.48 -0.91
C LEU A 21 1.59 19.24 -1.01
N SER A 22 2.75 19.24 -0.37
CA SER A 22 3.67 18.08 -0.31
C SER A 22 3.52 17.24 0.97
N SER A 23 2.74 17.73 1.93
CA SER A 23 2.44 17.10 3.22
C SER A 23 0.94 17.23 3.46
N THR A 24 0.18 16.47 2.67
CA THR A 24 -1.27 16.57 2.61
C THR A 24 -1.94 15.96 3.83
N CYS A 25 -3.24 16.23 3.99
CA CYS A 25 -4.05 15.59 5.01
C CYS A 25 -4.13 14.08 4.81
N GLY A 26 -4.49 13.37 5.88
CA GLY A 26 -4.65 11.94 5.80
C GLY A 26 -5.42 11.36 6.98
N ALA A 27 -5.76 10.09 6.82
CA ALA A 27 -6.52 9.31 7.76
C ALA A 27 -5.98 7.88 7.82
N ILE A 28 -6.12 7.26 8.99
CA ILE A 28 -5.93 5.83 9.17
C ILE A 28 -7.22 5.20 9.68
N ALA A 29 -7.62 4.10 9.06
CA ALA A 29 -8.81 3.35 9.42
C ALA A 29 -8.49 1.86 9.52
N THR A 30 -9.03 1.20 10.53
CA THR A 30 -9.13 -0.26 10.57
C THR A 30 -10.52 -0.66 10.08
N VAL A 31 -10.58 -1.25 8.89
CA VAL A 31 -11.82 -1.61 8.21
C VAL A 31 -12.05 -3.11 8.33
N ASP A 32 -13.25 -3.52 8.76
CA ASP A 32 -13.68 -4.91 8.64
C ASP A 32 -14.05 -5.19 7.18
N ALA A 33 -13.21 -5.94 6.47
CA ALA A 33 -13.36 -6.19 5.05
C ALA A 33 -14.43 -7.25 4.73
N GLY A 34 -15.13 -7.78 5.74
CA GLY A 34 -16.15 -8.83 5.63
C GLY A 34 -15.53 -10.22 5.50
N ASP A 35 -14.60 -10.39 4.55
CA ASP A 35 -13.77 -11.57 4.38
C ASP A 35 -12.28 -11.28 4.57
N SER A 36 -11.50 -12.34 4.79
CA SER A 36 -10.05 -12.20 4.94
C SER A 36 -9.44 -11.81 3.60
N PRO A 37 -8.43 -10.92 3.57
CA PRO A 37 -7.65 -10.66 2.35
C PRO A 37 -6.88 -11.88 1.84
N VAL A 38 -6.70 -12.90 2.69
CA VAL A 38 -6.01 -14.15 2.33
C VAL A 38 -6.80 -14.87 1.25
N ASN A 39 -6.15 -15.11 0.11
CA ASN A 39 -6.74 -15.79 -1.06
C ASN A 39 -8.01 -15.10 -1.60
N ALA A 40 -8.14 -13.80 -1.36
CA ALA A 40 -9.28 -12.99 -1.78
C ALA A 40 -8.85 -11.83 -2.67
N THR A 41 -9.77 -11.32 -3.47
CA THR A 41 -9.61 -10.02 -4.13
C THR A 41 -10.28 -8.96 -3.26
N CYS A 42 -9.50 -8.03 -2.73
CA CYS A 42 -9.99 -6.90 -1.96
C CYS A 42 -9.93 -5.63 -2.78
N THR A 43 -10.98 -4.82 -2.71
CA THR A 43 -11.03 -3.50 -3.33
C THR A 43 -11.09 -2.45 -2.24
N PHE A 44 -10.16 -1.48 -2.25
CA PHE A 44 -10.28 -0.30 -1.41
C PHE A 44 -10.99 0.84 -2.15
N SER A 45 -11.65 1.72 -1.40
CA SER A 45 -12.25 2.94 -1.93
C SER A 45 -12.21 4.04 -0.88
N THR A 46 -12.07 5.28 -1.36
CA THR A 46 -12.12 6.53 -0.60
C THR A 46 -13.33 7.38 -0.98
N GLY A 47 -14.37 6.75 -1.55
CA GLY A 47 -15.59 7.44 -1.97
C GLY A 47 -15.33 8.44 -3.11
N ALA A 48 -15.51 9.73 -2.82
CA ALA A 48 -15.33 10.83 -3.79
C ALA A 48 -13.94 11.47 -3.74
N TYR A 49 -13.07 11.04 -2.82
CA TYR A 49 -11.77 11.66 -2.56
C TYR A 49 -10.67 10.97 -3.36
N ASN A 50 -9.78 11.77 -3.95
CA ASN A 50 -8.58 11.27 -4.60
C ASN A 50 -7.48 11.00 -3.57
N THR A 51 -6.66 10.00 -3.85
CA THR A 51 -5.53 9.63 -2.99
C THR A 51 -4.24 10.17 -3.56
N ASN A 52 -3.41 10.76 -2.72
CA ASN A 52 -2.00 11.02 -3.02
C ASN A 52 -1.15 9.78 -2.68
N PHE A 53 -1.54 9.07 -1.62
CA PHE A 53 -0.87 7.86 -1.18
C PHE A 53 -1.82 6.93 -0.43
N VAL A 54 -1.62 5.62 -0.60
CA VAL A 54 -2.34 4.58 0.13
C VAL A 54 -1.34 3.54 0.60
N SER A 55 -1.39 3.18 1.88
CA SER A 55 -0.65 2.06 2.46
C SER A 55 -1.61 1.09 3.13
N VAL A 56 -1.49 -0.18 2.75
CA VAL A 56 -2.21 -1.28 3.37
C VAL A 56 -1.19 -2.31 3.86
N GLY A 57 -1.23 -2.63 5.15
CA GLY A 57 -0.26 -3.55 5.76
C GLY A 57 -0.48 -4.99 5.28
N GLY A 58 0.60 -5.69 4.91
CA GLY A 58 0.57 -7.13 4.65
C GLY A 58 -0.20 -7.56 3.40
N VAL A 59 -0.22 -6.72 2.35
CA VAL A 59 -0.92 -7.02 1.10
C VAL A 59 -0.03 -6.83 -0.13
N PHE A 60 -0.50 -7.39 -1.25
CA PHE A 60 0.11 -7.35 -2.57
C PHE A 60 -0.87 -6.75 -3.57
N TRP A 61 -0.43 -5.73 -4.29
CA TRP A 61 -1.30 -4.97 -5.19
C TRP A 61 -1.50 -5.74 -6.50
N THR A 62 -2.76 -5.84 -6.94
CA THR A 62 -3.18 -6.51 -8.17
C THR A 62 -3.81 -5.55 -9.19
N SER A 63 -4.15 -4.34 -8.75
CA SER A 63 -4.39 -3.16 -9.58
C SER A 63 -4.23 -1.89 -8.72
N GLY A 64 -4.43 -0.70 -9.30
CA GLY A 64 -4.36 0.56 -8.57
C GLY A 64 -5.35 0.69 -7.39
N SER A 65 -6.41 -0.12 -7.34
CA SER A 65 -7.39 -0.13 -6.25
C SER A 65 -7.67 -1.51 -5.64
N THR A 66 -7.02 -2.56 -6.13
CA THR A 66 -7.23 -3.92 -5.66
C THR A 66 -5.95 -4.57 -5.16
N PHE A 67 -6.11 -5.41 -4.15
CA PHE A 67 -5.02 -6.16 -3.54
C PHE A 67 -5.47 -7.52 -3.06
N THR A 68 -4.50 -8.38 -2.75
CA THR A 68 -4.68 -9.69 -2.13
C THR A 68 -3.67 -9.89 -1.01
N SER A 69 -3.83 -10.97 -0.24
CA SER A 69 -2.82 -11.43 0.71
C SER A 69 -2.72 -12.96 0.72
N PHE A 70 -1.74 -13.48 1.46
CA PHE A 70 -1.40 -14.89 1.54
C PHE A 70 -1.36 -15.36 2.99
N ASP A 71 -1.54 -16.67 3.17
CA ASP A 71 -1.40 -17.32 4.47
C ASP A 71 0.00 -17.08 5.05
N GLY A 72 0.09 -16.83 6.36
CA GLY A 72 1.33 -16.48 7.05
C GLY A 72 1.77 -15.01 6.92
N ILE A 73 1.13 -14.22 6.05
CA ILE A 73 1.42 -12.77 5.88
C ILE A 73 0.36 -11.92 6.59
N PHE A 74 -0.89 -12.28 6.42
CA PHE A 74 -2.03 -11.57 7.00
C PHE A 74 -2.87 -12.53 7.82
N ASP A 75 -3.34 -12.06 8.98
CA ASP A 75 -4.23 -12.81 9.85
C ASP A 75 -5.51 -11.99 10.11
N GLY A 76 -6.66 -12.65 9.98
CA GLY A 76 -7.97 -12.05 10.22
C GLY A 76 -8.60 -11.35 9.02
N LYS A 77 -9.54 -10.44 9.33
CA LYS A 77 -10.43 -9.74 8.38
C LYS A 77 -10.37 -8.21 8.50
N SER A 78 -9.70 -7.71 9.54
CA SER A 78 -9.58 -6.28 9.81
C SER A 78 -8.34 -5.74 9.11
N VAL A 79 -8.53 -4.87 8.13
CA VAL A 79 -7.49 -4.27 7.31
C VAL A 79 -7.20 -2.87 7.80
N GLU A 80 -5.96 -2.59 8.18
CA GLU A 80 -5.52 -1.23 8.48
C GLU A 80 -5.06 -0.55 7.18
N VAL A 81 -5.68 0.60 6.90
CA VAL A 81 -5.45 1.39 5.69
C VAL A 81 -5.07 2.80 6.11
N LEU A 82 -3.90 3.23 5.67
CA LEU A 82 -3.40 4.60 5.78
C LEU A 82 -3.56 5.29 4.43
N VAL A 83 -4.23 6.44 4.41
CA VAL A 83 -4.41 7.26 3.20
C VAL A 83 -3.90 8.67 3.46
N PHE A 84 -3.12 9.21 2.51
CA PHE A 84 -2.98 10.65 2.35
C PHE A 84 -3.79 11.06 1.12
N PHE A 85 -4.67 12.05 1.29
CA PHE A 85 -5.53 12.53 0.21
C PHE A 85 -4.81 13.58 -0.63
N GLU A 86 -5.22 13.74 -1.88
CA GLU A 86 -4.80 14.92 -2.66
C GLU A 86 -5.38 16.18 -2.01
N GLN A 87 -4.59 17.26 -1.96
CA GLN A 87 -5.05 18.57 -1.52
C GLN A 87 -4.72 19.65 -2.52
N SER A 88 -5.57 20.67 -2.56
CA SER A 88 -5.38 21.88 -3.37
C SER A 88 -5.37 23.13 -2.48
N LEU A 89 -5.10 24.28 -3.08
CA LEU A 89 -5.31 25.57 -2.43
C LEU A 89 -6.69 26.12 -2.80
N ASN A 90 -7.36 26.72 -1.83
CA ASN A 90 -8.61 27.44 -2.04
C ASN A 90 -8.36 28.83 -2.66
N ALA A 91 -9.44 29.60 -2.85
CA ALA A 91 -9.38 30.94 -3.44
C ALA A 91 -8.55 31.95 -2.62
N ASP A 92 -8.37 31.71 -1.33
CA ASP A 92 -7.61 32.56 -0.41
C ASP A 92 -6.13 32.14 -0.32
N GLY A 93 -5.74 31.04 -0.98
CA GLY A 93 -4.38 30.51 -0.97
C GLY A 93 -4.07 29.58 0.21
N ASP A 94 -5.09 29.23 1.01
CA ASP A 94 -4.98 28.25 2.10
C ASP A 94 -5.27 26.84 1.60
N LEU A 95 -4.85 25.81 2.35
CA LEU A 95 -5.17 24.42 2.02
C LEU A 95 -6.69 24.18 2.05
N ASP A 96 -7.20 23.56 0.99
CA ASP A 96 -8.60 23.23 0.84
C ASP A 96 -8.93 21.88 1.49
N ASN A 97 -9.45 21.92 2.72
CA ASN A 97 -9.85 20.73 3.45
C ASN A 97 -11.10 20.04 2.87
N SER A 98 -11.82 20.63 1.91
CA SER A 98 -12.95 19.94 1.24
C SER A 98 -12.48 18.76 0.36
N THR A 99 -11.19 18.69 0.05
CA THR A 99 -10.55 17.60 -0.68
C THR A 99 -9.99 16.50 0.24
N CYS A 100 -10.06 16.69 1.56
CA CYS A 100 -9.65 15.71 2.55
C CYS A 100 -10.78 14.76 2.91
N GLY A 101 -10.56 13.47 2.67
CA GLY A 101 -11.42 12.43 3.24
C GLY A 101 -11.15 12.21 4.73
N GLU A 102 -12.09 11.54 5.36
CA GLU A 102 -12.04 11.09 6.75
C GLU A 102 -11.83 9.58 6.82
N ALA A 103 -11.57 9.04 8.02
CA ALA A 103 -11.44 7.60 8.21
C ALA A 103 -12.73 6.84 7.80
N ALA A 104 -13.89 7.50 7.91
CA ALA A 104 -15.18 6.93 7.52
C ALA A 104 -15.35 6.76 6.01
N ASP A 105 -14.57 7.48 5.20
CA ASP A 105 -14.60 7.37 3.74
C ASP A 105 -13.77 6.19 3.23
N ILE A 106 -12.89 5.64 4.07
CA ILE A 106 -12.04 4.50 3.75
C ILE A 106 -12.85 3.22 3.91
N THR A 107 -13.03 2.51 2.80
CA THR A 107 -13.73 1.23 2.77
C THR A 107 -12.88 0.17 2.09
N VAL A 108 -13.06 -1.08 2.52
CA VAL A 108 -12.43 -2.27 1.95
C VAL A 108 -13.49 -3.33 1.85
N SER A 109 -13.60 -3.98 0.70
CA SER A 109 -14.47 -5.12 0.49
C SER A 109 -13.68 -6.25 -0.15
N CYS A 110 -13.65 -7.41 0.49
CA CYS A 110 -12.98 -8.60 -0.03
C CYS A 110 -13.99 -9.62 -0.56
N SER A 111 -13.61 -10.32 -1.63
CA SER A 111 -14.31 -11.49 -2.15
C SER A 111 -13.32 -12.64 -2.25
N ASP A 112 -13.59 -13.73 -1.55
CA ASP A 112 -12.78 -14.96 -1.61
C ASP A 112 -12.71 -15.49 -3.05
N ASN A 113 -11.49 -15.83 -3.50
CA ASN A 113 -11.24 -16.41 -4.82
C ASN A 113 -11.20 -17.95 -4.79
N GLY A 114 -11.22 -18.56 -3.59
CA GLY A 114 -11.16 -20.01 -3.37
C GLY A 114 -9.75 -20.62 -3.48
N SER A 115 -8.76 -19.84 -3.87
CA SER A 115 -7.34 -20.22 -3.93
C SER A 115 -6.42 -19.01 -3.92
N ALA A 116 -5.16 -19.20 -3.52
CA ALA A 116 -4.12 -18.18 -3.57
C ALA A 116 -3.89 -17.66 -4.99
N ASP A 117 -3.57 -16.37 -5.11
CA ASP A 117 -3.18 -15.75 -6.37
C ASP A 117 -1.83 -16.33 -6.85
N SER A 118 -1.76 -16.79 -8.10
CA SER A 118 -0.57 -17.41 -8.69
C SER A 118 0.21 -16.47 -9.61
N THR A 119 -0.19 -15.20 -9.69
CA THR A 119 0.51 -14.18 -10.48
C THR A 119 1.93 -14.04 -9.97
N ALA A 120 2.90 -14.27 -10.86
CA ALA A 120 4.31 -14.14 -10.53
C ALA A 120 4.68 -12.69 -10.21
N ASN A 121 5.65 -12.50 -9.30
CA ASN A 121 6.26 -11.20 -9.02
C ASN A 121 5.30 -10.10 -8.56
N LEU A 122 4.26 -10.45 -7.79
CA LEU A 122 3.33 -9.47 -7.23
C LEU A 122 4.06 -8.57 -6.24
N ILE A 123 3.99 -7.26 -6.46
CA ILE A 123 4.67 -6.27 -5.64
C ILE A 123 3.80 -5.92 -4.44
N GLY A 124 4.42 -6.03 -3.26
CA GLY A 124 3.80 -5.70 -2.00
C GLY A 124 3.61 -4.20 -1.79
N ASN A 125 2.92 -3.86 -0.71
CA ASN A 125 2.76 -2.47 -0.32
C ASN A 125 4.10 -1.80 -0.02
N PHE A 126 4.31 -0.61 -0.60
CA PHE A 126 5.35 0.30 -0.16
C PHE A 126 4.86 0.97 1.13
N ALA A 127 5.33 0.53 2.29
CA ALA A 127 4.99 1.20 3.55
C ALA A 127 5.79 2.51 3.66
N PHE A 128 5.11 3.66 3.62
CA PHE A 128 5.74 4.97 3.78
C PHE A 128 5.50 5.53 5.18
N ALA A 129 6.58 5.96 5.82
CA ALA A 129 6.50 7.17 6.62
C ALA A 129 6.72 8.35 5.66
N PRO A 130 5.96 9.45 5.76
CA PRO A 130 6.04 10.58 4.82
C PRO A 130 7.41 11.29 4.80
N ASP A 131 8.30 10.99 5.74
CA ASP A 131 9.68 11.44 5.82
C ASP A 131 10.72 10.39 5.38
N ASN A 132 10.29 9.17 5.03
CA ASN A 132 11.18 8.07 4.70
C ASN A 132 11.38 7.93 3.19
N ASN A 133 12.66 7.90 2.79
CA ASN A 133 13.10 7.64 1.42
C ASN A 133 13.85 6.30 1.29
N SER A 134 13.73 5.41 2.28
CA SER A 134 14.32 4.07 2.28
C SER A 134 13.22 3.02 2.25
N PHE A 135 13.26 2.16 1.23
CA PHE A 135 12.22 1.20 0.93
C PHE A 135 12.74 -0.22 1.10
N GLN A 136 11.87 -1.06 1.65
CA GLN A 136 11.99 -2.51 1.67
C GLN A 136 10.62 -3.04 1.27
N VAL A 137 10.53 -3.63 0.08
CA VAL A 137 9.27 -3.97 -0.57
C VAL A 137 9.21 -5.48 -0.78
N PRO A 138 8.18 -6.16 -0.25
CA PRO A 138 8.02 -7.59 -0.47
C PRO A 138 7.57 -7.89 -1.90
N VAL A 139 7.91 -9.07 -2.39
CA VAL A 139 7.50 -9.62 -3.68
C VAL A 139 6.97 -11.02 -3.45
N ALA A 140 5.69 -11.26 -3.71
CA ALA A 140 5.10 -12.59 -3.65
C ALA A 140 5.28 -13.32 -4.99
N ASN A 141 5.26 -14.66 -4.94
CA ASN A 141 5.46 -15.52 -6.12
C ASN A 141 6.70 -15.11 -6.92
N ALA A 142 7.76 -14.74 -6.19
CA ALA A 142 8.97 -14.18 -6.76
C ALA A 142 9.73 -15.23 -7.58
N ASP A 143 10.18 -14.86 -8.77
CA ASP A 143 10.96 -15.76 -9.63
C ASP A 143 12.20 -15.08 -10.22
N ALA A 144 12.96 -15.84 -11.00
CA ALA A 144 14.20 -15.37 -11.61
C ALA A 144 14.01 -14.26 -12.68
N SER A 145 12.77 -13.95 -13.06
CA SER A 145 12.43 -12.94 -14.07
C SER A 145 12.10 -11.56 -13.49
N PHE A 146 12.10 -11.41 -12.16
CA PHE A 146 11.72 -10.17 -11.51
C PHE A 146 12.53 -8.97 -12.02
N ALA A 147 11.80 -7.98 -12.54
CA ALA A 147 12.33 -6.67 -12.86
C ALA A 147 11.24 -5.62 -12.63
N VAL A 148 11.63 -4.48 -12.07
CA VAL A 148 10.73 -3.37 -11.75
C VAL A 148 11.33 -2.05 -12.23
N ASP A 149 10.52 -1.23 -12.90
CA ASP A 149 10.89 0.14 -13.26
C ASP A 149 10.60 1.09 -12.10
N LEU A 150 11.63 1.75 -11.60
CA LEU A 150 11.56 2.70 -10.50
C LEU A 150 11.90 4.12 -10.97
N SER A 151 11.77 4.41 -12.28
CA SER A 151 12.03 5.73 -12.86
C SER A 151 11.29 6.87 -12.17
N ALA A 152 10.07 6.64 -11.68
CA ALA A 152 9.28 7.61 -10.94
C ALA A 152 9.87 8.00 -9.56
N PHE A 153 10.82 7.22 -9.03
CA PHE A 153 11.50 7.46 -7.75
C PHE A 153 12.78 8.31 -7.90
N GLY A 154 13.12 8.74 -9.12
CA GLY A 154 14.31 9.53 -9.39
C GLY A 154 15.60 8.72 -9.28
N ALA A 155 16.69 9.35 -8.82
CA ALA A 155 17.95 8.66 -8.61
C ALA A 155 17.83 7.64 -7.46
N LEU A 156 18.38 6.43 -7.69
CA LEU A 156 18.34 5.34 -6.74
C LEU A 156 19.73 5.09 -6.12
N ALA A 157 19.76 4.78 -4.83
CA ALA A 157 20.97 4.39 -4.11
C ALA A 157 20.72 3.18 -3.20
N ASN A 158 21.79 2.50 -2.75
CA ASN A 158 21.73 1.39 -1.80
C ASN A 158 20.74 0.29 -2.19
N GLN A 159 20.71 -0.07 -3.47
CA GLN A 159 19.83 -1.12 -3.99
C GLN A 159 20.22 -2.47 -3.39
N THR A 160 19.20 -3.22 -2.98
CA THR A 160 19.35 -4.55 -2.38
C THR A 160 18.34 -5.52 -2.97
N CYS A 161 18.76 -6.78 -3.04
CA CYS A 161 17.94 -7.91 -3.45
C CYS A 161 18.08 -9.01 -2.41
N ASN A 162 16.98 -9.38 -1.75
CA ASN A 162 16.95 -10.30 -0.62
C ASN A 162 18.02 -9.97 0.46
N GLY A 163 18.19 -8.68 0.75
CA GLY A 163 19.18 -8.15 1.69
C GLY A 163 20.63 -8.08 1.16
N ALA A 164 20.93 -8.63 -0.02
CA ALA A 164 22.25 -8.51 -0.63
C ALA A 164 22.37 -7.23 -1.47
N ALA A 165 23.49 -6.51 -1.33
CA ALA A 165 23.76 -5.31 -2.12
C ALA A 165 23.83 -5.63 -3.62
N MET A 166 23.23 -4.77 -4.44
CA MET A 166 23.26 -4.87 -5.89
C MET A 166 24.27 -3.89 -6.49
N THR A 167 24.87 -4.26 -7.61
CA THR A 167 25.57 -3.31 -8.48
C THR A 167 24.58 -2.33 -9.08
N THR A 168 24.93 -1.03 -9.05
CA THR A 168 24.09 0.09 -9.51
C THR A 168 23.44 -0.19 -10.86
N SER A 169 22.10 -0.30 -10.88
CA SER A 169 21.31 -0.39 -12.11
C SER A 169 20.39 0.82 -12.20
N GLY A 170 20.85 1.88 -12.86
CA GLY A 170 20.06 3.05 -13.28
C GLY A 170 18.80 3.34 -12.45
N SER A 171 17.65 3.32 -13.12
CA SER A 171 16.32 3.57 -12.54
C SER A 171 15.47 2.30 -12.40
N SER A 172 16.05 1.11 -12.48
CA SER A 172 15.30 -0.16 -12.41
C SER A 172 16.04 -1.17 -11.55
N ILE A 173 15.30 -2.08 -10.92
CA ILE A 173 15.87 -3.18 -10.13
C ILE A 173 15.48 -4.48 -10.80
N ALA A 174 16.46 -5.37 -11.02
CA ALA A 174 16.24 -6.70 -11.53
C ALA A 174 16.88 -7.74 -10.60
N CYS A 175 16.09 -8.69 -10.15
CA CYS A 175 16.48 -9.70 -9.17
C CYS A 175 16.27 -11.10 -9.75
N ALA A 176 17.29 -11.96 -9.62
CA ALA A 176 17.11 -13.38 -9.86
C ALA A 176 16.66 -14.06 -8.56
N PHE A 177 15.36 -14.01 -8.25
CA PHE A 177 14.80 -14.74 -7.11
C PHE A 177 14.66 -16.23 -7.45
N ASP A 178 15.76 -16.99 -7.37
CA ASP A 178 15.73 -18.45 -7.54
C ASP A 178 15.64 -19.15 -6.17
N GLY A 179 14.79 -20.16 -6.07
CA GLY A 179 14.66 -20.99 -4.86
C GLY A 179 14.05 -20.31 -3.63
N VAL A 180 13.36 -19.18 -3.77
CA VAL A 180 12.66 -18.50 -2.66
C VAL A 180 11.26 -19.10 -2.52
N ALA A 181 10.93 -19.61 -1.33
CA ALA A 181 9.75 -20.46 -1.18
C ALA A 181 8.41 -19.72 -1.20
N ASP A 182 8.33 -18.46 -0.75
CA ASP A 182 7.03 -17.79 -0.57
C ASP A 182 7.06 -16.26 -0.83
N VAL A 183 8.02 -15.53 -0.24
CA VAL A 183 8.15 -14.06 -0.40
C VAL A 183 9.61 -13.66 -0.50
N ALA A 184 9.96 -12.83 -1.48
CA ALA A 184 11.26 -12.18 -1.61
C ALA A 184 11.17 -10.68 -1.28
N TYR A 185 12.30 -9.99 -1.24
CA TYR A 185 12.35 -8.56 -0.97
C TYR A 185 13.34 -7.86 -1.89
N PHE A 186 13.01 -6.64 -2.29
CA PHE A 186 13.98 -5.69 -2.82
C PHE A 186 13.91 -4.39 -2.02
N GLY A 187 15.02 -3.67 -1.98
CA GLY A 187 15.09 -2.42 -1.24
C GLY A 187 16.00 -1.41 -1.91
N PHE A 188 15.75 -0.14 -1.65
CA PHE A 188 16.48 0.98 -2.24
C PHE A 188 16.24 2.26 -1.45
N ASN A 189 17.11 3.23 -1.63
CA ASN A 189 16.88 4.61 -1.24
C ASN A 189 16.52 5.44 -2.48
N SER A 190 15.51 6.30 -2.38
CA SER A 190 15.10 7.20 -3.47
C SER A 190 15.45 8.66 -3.20
N GLU A 191 15.52 9.43 -4.30
CA GLU A 191 15.57 10.89 -4.25
C GLU A 191 14.16 11.49 -4.16
N VAL A 192 13.19 10.86 -4.83
CA VAL A 192 11.81 11.35 -4.95
C VAL A 192 10.84 10.30 -4.43
N ARG A 193 9.73 10.75 -3.85
CA ARG A 193 8.54 9.94 -3.57
C ARG A 193 7.50 10.23 -4.65
N PRO A 194 7.19 9.29 -5.55
CA PRO A 194 6.08 9.46 -6.48
C PRO A 194 4.74 9.37 -5.74
N GLU A 195 3.71 9.99 -6.30
CA GLU A 195 2.33 9.85 -5.86
C GLU A 195 1.81 8.45 -6.23
N ASN A 196 1.03 7.83 -5.34
CA ASN A 196 0.48 6.48 -5.48
C ASN A 196 1.45 5.43 -6.09
N PRO A 197 2.61 5.18 -5.47
CA PRO A 197 3.63 4.28 -6.02
C PRO A 197 3.08 2.87 -6.28
N ASN A 198 2.17 2.40 -5.42
CA ASN A 198 1.52 1.09 -5.58
C ASN A 198 0.78 0.96 -6.92
N SER A 199 0.23 2.04 -7.48
CA SER A 199 -0.49 2.02 -8.76
C SER A 199 0.42 1.83 -9.98
N ILE A 200 1.73 2.08 -9.84
CA ILE A 200 2.72 1.89 -10.91
C ILE A 200 3.00 0.41 -11.15
N PHE A 201 2.79 -0.41 -10.11
CA PHE A 201 3.24 -1.80 -10.03
C PHE A 201 2.11 -2.82 -10.08
N ALA A 202 0.89 -2.35 -10.36
CA ALA A 202 -0.34 -3.10 -10.28
C ALA A 202 -1.04 -3.17 -11.64
#